data_AF-Q2Z046-F1
#
_entry.id   AF-Q2Z046-F1
#
_cell.length_a   1.000
_cell.length_b   1.000
_cell.length_c   1.000
_cell.angle_alpha   90.00
_cell.angle_beta   90.00
_cell.angle_gamma   90.00
#
_symmetry.space_group_name_H-M   'P 1'
#
loop_
_entity.id
_entity.type
_entity.pdbx_description
1 polymer ?
#
loop_
_entity_poly.entity_id
_entity_poly.type
_entity_poly.pdbx_seq_one_letter_code
_entity_poly.pdbx_strand_id
1 'polypeptide(L)'
;MLGKGTMKSFKLNKLYNLNNVCFGLIAAGVIVRLKHFLENRSLWMDEAHVAVQILGKSFKEILSLEYVFSDTARIPVLFQLVTKLLVEGFGAHDIVFRALPFLSALLGLFLYYRLLKNVTSLRVAALSLAFFAFCGPLVYYAAELKPYSTDVLAAIVLYLAFERIRKNGFDFYETRLFGLIAGVLLWFSFCIHVHYFRHFTIRHCPKSGKKEYHKSALFDGSIFDMDHIFYCSLWDFSAADDCKPRFVKYVG
;
A
#
# COMPACT_ATOMS: atom_id res chain seq x y z
N MET A 1 39.07 6.15 -39.26
CA MET A 1 38.88 6.48 -37.83
C MET A 1 37.66 7.40 -37.66
N LEU A 2 36.44 6.88 -37.80
CA LEU A 2 35.20 7.62 -37.52
C LEU A 2 34.87 7.43 -36.03
N GLY A 3 35.64 8.13 -35.20
CA GLY A 3 35.89 7.77 -33.82
C GLY A 3 34.91 8.39 -32.83
N LYS A 4 34.30 7.54 -32.00
CA LYS A 4 33.71 7.78 -30.65
C LYS A 4 32.66 8.90 -30.47
N GLY A 5 32.78 10.07 -31.10
CA GLY A 5 31.87 11.22 -30.97
C GLY A 5 30.48 10.98 -31.58
N THR A 6 30.42 10.38 -32.77
CA THR A 6 29.14 10.03 -33.44
C THR A 6 28.34 8.97 -32.67
N MET A 7 29.01 7.94 -32.12
CA MET A 7 28.36 6.93 -31.29
C MET A 7 27.83 7.47 -29.95
N LYS A 8 28.53 8.43 -29.33
CA LYS A 8 28.09 9.05 -28.06
C LYS A 8 26.85 9.92 -28.29
N SER A 9 26.86 10.72 -29.37
CA SER A 9 25.70 11.50 -29.83
C SER A 9 24.48 10.61 -30.12
N PHE A 10 24.66 9.51 -30.84
CA PHE A 10 23.57 8.57 -31.14
C PHE A 10 22.96 7.92 -29.89
N LYS A 11 23.79 7.49 -28.93
CA LYS A 11 23.32 6.93 -27.64
C LYS A 11 22.57 7.97 -26.80
N LEU A 12 23.07 9.20 -26.74
CA LEU A 12 22.42 10.31 -26.03
C LEU A 12 21.04 10.64 -26.63
N ASN A 13 20.94 10.76 -27.95
CA ASN A 13 19.66 10.99 -28.63
C ASN A 13 18.65 9.87 -28.38
N LYS A 14 19.10 8.61 -28.37
CA LYS A 14 18.24 7.46 -28.08
C LYS A 14 17.73 7.44 -26.63
N LEU A 15 18.58 7.81 -25.67
CA LEU A 15 18.19 7.92 -24.26
C LEU A 15 17.23 9.10 -24.03
N TYR A 16 17.47 10.24 -24.67
CA TYR A 16 16.60 11.41 -24.62
C TYR A 16 15.20 11.07 -25.16
N ASN A 17 15.13 10.41 -26.32
CA ASN A 17 13.87 10.00 -26.92
C ASN A 17 13.08 9.06 -26.00
N LEU A 18 13.74 8.07 -25.37
CA LEU A 18 13.09 7.16 -24.42
C LEU A 18 12.58 7.85 -23.14
N ASN A 19 13.28 8.87 -22.63
CA ASN A 19 12.76 9.65 -21.51
C ASN A 19 11.48 10.41 -21.90
N ASN A 20 11.43 11.00 -23.11
CA ASN A 20 10.23 11.67 -23.61
C ASN A 20 9.06 10.68 -23.76
N VAL A 21 9.33 9.45 -24.20
CA VAL A 21 8.32 8.37 -24.21
C VAL A 21 7.79 8.11 -22.79
N CYS A 22 8.66 8.03 -21.78
CA CYS A 22 8.22 7.83 -20.40
C CYS A 22 7.35 8.98 -19.89
N PHE A 23 7.70 10.23 -20.18
CA PHE A 23 6.88 11.39 -19.83
C PHE A 23 5.53 11.37 -20.57
N GLY A 24 5.50 10.97 -21.84
CA GLY A 24 4.27 10.79 -22.59
C GLY A 24 3.37 9.71 -21.96
N LEU A 25 3.95 8.59 -21.52
CA LEU A 25 3.21 7.53 -20.81
C LEU A 25 2.65 8.02 -19.46
N ILE A 26 3.41 8.80 -18.70
CA ILE A 26 2.94 9.41 -17.45
C ILE A 26 1.76 10.34 -17.75
N ALA A 27 1.91 11.25 -18.72
CA ALA A 27 0.84 12.19 -19.08
C ALA A 27 -0.44 11.44 -19.52
N ALA A 28 -0.31 10.41 -20.35
CA ALA A 28 -1.43 9.57 -20.74
C ALA A 28 -2.08 8.85 -19.53
N GLY A 29 -1.27 8.28 -18.64
CA GLY A 29 -1.75 7.63 -17.41
C GLY A 29 -2.45 8.58 -16.44
N VAL A 30 -2.00 9.84 -16.38
CA VAL A 30 -2.66 10.92 -15.63
C VAL A 30 -4.00 11.27 -16.25
N ILE A 31 -4.06 11.45 -17.57
CA ILE A 31 -5.31 11.78 -18.29
C ILE A 31 -6.37 10.68 -18.09
N VAL A 32 -5.98 9.41 -18.20
CA VAL A 32 -6.90 8.29 -18.01
C VAL A 32 -7.46 8.26 -16.58
N ARG A 33 -6.62 8.43 -15.56
CA ARG A 33 -7.06 8.51 -14.16
C ARG A 33 -7.91 9.73 -13.88
N LEU A 34 -7.54 10.89 -14.43
CA LEU A 34 -8.29 12.13 -14.28
C LEU A 34 -9.68 12.01 -14.90
N LYS A 35 -9.78 11.46 -16.11
CA LYS A 35 -11.08 11.19 -16.74
C LYS A 35 -11.93 10.31 -15.84
N HIS A 36 -11.39 9.19 -15.35
CA HIS A 36 -12.12 8.27 -14.49
C HIS A 36 -12.54 8.90 -13.15
N PHE A 37 -11.69 9.75 -12.57
CA PHE A 37 -12.01 10.50 -11.35
C PHE A 37 -13.13 11.53 -11.58
N LEU A 38 -13.09 12.24 -12.70
CA LEU A 38 -14.09 13.26 -13.06
C LEU A 38 -15.44 12.68 -13.50
N GLU A 39 -15.48 11.41 -13.92
CA GLU A 39 -16.75 10.70 -14.13
C GLU A 39 -17.61 10.65 -12.85
N ASN A 40 -16.99 10.80 -11.68
CA ASN A 40 -17.63 10.97 -10.38
C ASN A 40 -18.84 10.03 -10.18
N ARG A 41 -18.62 8.73 -10.42
CA ARG A 41 -19.62 7.69 -10.20
C ARG A 41 -20.17 7.77 -8.78
N SER A 42 -21.43 7.46 -8.55
CA SER A 42 -21.96 7.36 -7.19
C SER A 42 -21.12 6.39 -6.35
N LEU A 43 -21.00 6.66 -5.05
CA LEU A 43 -20.36 5.74 -4.11
C LEU A 43 -21.03 4.37 -4.20
N TRP A 44 -20.21 3.33 -4.30
CA TRP A 44 -20.69 1.96 -4.12
C TRP A 44 -21.13 1.72 -2.68
N MET A 45 -21.95 0.69 -2.44
CA MET A 45 -22.49 0.38 -1.12
C MET A 45 -21.39 0.27 -0.05
N ASP A 46 -20.29 -0.37 -0.41
CA ASP A 46 -19.14 -0.56 0.47
C ASP A 46 -18.32 0.72 0.66
N GLU A 47 -18.26 1.63 -0.33
CA GLU A 47 -17.70 2.98 -0.17
C GLU A 47 -18.62 3.87 0.69
N ALA A 48 -19.94 3.76 0.55
CA ALA A 48 -20.90 4.53 1.32
C ALA A 48 -20.80 4.22 2.82
N HIS A 49 -20.62 2.95 3.18
CA HIS A 49 -20.34 2.57 4.57
C HIS A 49 -19.08 3.25 5.12
N VAL A 50 -18.01 3.32 4.32
CA VAL A 50 -16.79 4.06 4.68
C VAL A 50 -17.07 5.54 4.88
N ALA A 51 -17.76 6.16 3.93
CA ALA A 51 -18.07 7.58 3.97
C ALA A 51 -18.89 7.94 5.21
N VAL A 52 -19.94 7.17 5.52
CA VAL A 52 -20.77 7.34 6.73
C VAL A 52 -19.92 7.17 8.00
N GLN A 53 -19.01 6.19 8.02
CA GLN A 53 -18.12 5.99 9.15
C GLN A 53 -17.19 7.19 9.39
N ILE A 54 -16.64 7.78 8.32
CA ILE A 54 -15.75 8.94 8.40
C ILE A 54 -16.52 10.19 8.82
N LEU A 55 -17.74 10.38 8.31
CA LEU A 55 -18.61 11.51 8.66
C LEU A 55 -19.12 11.42 10.09
N GLY A 56 -19.54 10.23 10.52
CA GLY A 56 -20.18 10.00 11.81
C GLY A 56 -19.22 10.00 13.01
N LYS A 57 -17.90 9.93 12.78
CA LYS A 57 -16.88 9.93 13.84
C LYS A 57 -16.15 11.26 13.94
N SER A 58 -15.86 11.70 15.15
CA SER A 58 -14.88 12.73 15.47
C SER A 58 -13.44 12.24 15.25
N PHE A 59 -12.47 13.16 15.20
CA PHE A 59 -11.05 12.78 15.11
C PHE A 59 -10.58 11.91 16.26
N LYS A 60 -11.12 12.15 17.47
CA LYS A 60 -10.77 11.38 18.66
C LYS A 60 -11.31 9.94 18.57
N GLU A 61 -12.53 9.76 18.07
CA GLU A 61 -13.15 8.43 17.89
C GLU A 61 -12.45 7.61 16.80
N ILE A 62 -11.92 8.27 15.76
CA ILE A 62 -11.07 7.60 14.76
C ILE A 62 -9.76 7.11 15.41
N LEU A 63 -9.17 7.89 16.31
CA LEU A 63 -7.94 7.51 17.02
C LEU A 63 -8.17 6.46 18.11
N SER A 64 -9.35 6.44 18.76
CA SER A 64 -9.69 5.41 19.75
C SER A 64 -10.05 4.05 19.12
N LEU A 65 -9.97 3.94 17.79
CA LEU A 65 -10.35 2.74 17.04
C LEU A 65 -11.79 2.30 17.33
N GLU A 66 -12.67 3.23 17.71
CA GLU A 66 -14.08 2.93 17.90
C GLU A 66 -14.74 2.72 16.55
N TYR A 67 -15.60 1.70 16.44
CA TYR A 67 -16.28 1.34 15.20
C TYR A 67 -17.78 1.59 15.31
N VAL A 68 -18.34 2.31 14.34
CA VAL A 68 -19.79 2.54 14.23
C VAL A 68 -20.52 1.27 13.79
N PHE A 69 -19.88 0.46 12.93
CA PHE A 69 -20.40 -0.81 12.44
C PHE A 69 -19.36 -1.90 12.68
N SER A 70 -19.73 -2.94 13.42
CA SER A 70 -18.85 -4.09 13.72
C SER A 70 -18.42 -4.86 12.48
N ASP A 71 -19.28 -4.86 11.44
CA ASP A 71 -19.14 -5.74 10.28
C ASP A 71 -18.54 -5.03 9.06
N THR A 72 -18.10 -3.77 9.22
CA THR A 72 -17.52 -2.99 8.12
C THR A 72 -16.03 -3.26 7.96
N ALA A 73 -15.58 -3.30 6.71
CA ALA A 73 -14.18 -3.45 6.37
C ALA A 73 -13.33 -2.42 7.13
N ARG A 74 -12.34 -2.89 7.89
CA ARG A 74 -11.44 -2.02 8.64
C ARG A 74 -10.69 -1.12 7.67
N ILE A 75 -10.56 0.17 8.02
CA ILE A 75 -9.86 1.18 7.21
C ILE A 75 -8.67 1.73 8.01
N PRO A 76 -7.49 1.94 7.40
CA PRO A 76 -6.33 2.42 8.15
C PRO A 76 -6.60 3.78 8.80
N VAL A 77 -6.10 3.99 10.02
CA VAL A 77 -6.42 5.18 10.82
C VAL A 77 -5.99 6.46 10.13
N LEU A 78 -4.75 6.54 9.62
CA LEU A 78 -4.29 7.76 8.94
C LEU A 78 -5.03 8.00 7.64
N PHE A 79 -5.44 6.93 6.93
CA PHE A 79 -6.29 7.08 5.76
C PHE A 79 -7.63 7.74 6.13
N GLN A 80 -8.29 7.27 7.19
CA GLN A 80 -9.54 7.87 7.69
C GLN A 80 -9.33 9.33 8.13
N LEU A 81 -8.30 9.62 8.91
CA LEU A 81 -8.03 10.97 9.42
C LEU A 81 -7.79 11.97 8.29
N VAL A 82 -6.96 11.62 7.30
CA VAL A 82 -6.66 12.50 6.17
C VAL A 82 -7.91 12.71 5.31
N THR A 83 -8.70 11.65 5.09
CA THR A 83 -9.96 11.76 4.35
C THR A 83 -10.96 12.64 5.10
N LYS A 84 -11.06 12.50 6.43
CA LYS A 84 -11.90 13.36 7.26
C LYS A 84 -11.48 14.83 7.18
N LEU A 85 -10.19 15.12 7.27
CA LEU A 85 -9.66 16.48 7.11
C LEU A 85 -10.04 17.09 5.76
N LEU A 86 -9.95 16.31 4.68
CA LEU A 86 -10.35 16.77 3.35
C LEU A 86 -11.86 17.06 3.27
N VAL A 87 -12.68 16.18 3.84
CA VAL A 87 -14.14 16.32 3.82
C VAL A 87 -14.62 17.49 4.70
N GLU A 88 -14.01 17.72 5.85
CA GLU A 88 -14.33 18.88 6.69
C GLU A 88 -13.87 20.20 6.06
N GLY A 89 -12.76 20.18 5.32
CA GLY A 89 -12.22 21.39 4.66
C GLY A 89 -12.90 21.73 3.34
N PHE A 90 -13.29 20.74 2.54
CA PHE A 90 -13.82 20.92 1.17
C PHE A 90 -15.27 20.48 0.99
N GLY A 91 -15.91 19.96 2.04
CA GLY A 91 -17.29 19.48 2.02
C GLY A 91 -17.43 17.98 1.76
N ALA A 92 -18.60 17.44 2.12
CA ALA A 92 -18.95 16.03 1.97
C ALA A 92 -19.48 15.72 0.56
N HIS A 93 -18.58 15.75 -0.42
CA HIS A 93 -18.86 15.36 -1.80
C HIS A 93 -18.13 14.06 -2.16
N ASP A 94 -18.74 13.19 -2.98
CA ASP A 94 -18.16 11.91 -3.43
C ASP A 94 -16.73 12.04 -3.97
N ILE A 95 -16.48 13.13 -4.71
CA ILE A 95 -15.16 13.43 -5.28
C ILE A 95 -14.11 13.75 -4.21
N VAL A 96 -14.50 14.40 -3.12
CA VAL A 96 -13.61 14.77 -2.01
C VAL A 96 -13.20 13.53 -1.21
N PHE A 97 -14.15 12.61 -0.98
CA PHE A 97 -13.84 11.33 -0.34
C PHE A 97 -12.76 10.55 -1.11
N ARG A 98 -12.80 10.58 -2.44
CA ARG A 98 -11.85 9.86 -3.31
C ARG A 98 -10.56 10.64 -3.61
N ALA A 99 -10.42 11.87 -3.11
CA ALA A 99 -9.28 12.72 -3.42
C ALA A 99 -7.95 12.12 -2.95
N LEU A 100 -7.91 11.51 -1.76
CA LEU A 100 -6.70 10.87 -1.23
C LEU A 100 -6.22 9.68 -2.08
N PRO A 101 -7.07 8.68 -2.41
CA PRO A 101 -6.75 7.62 -3.38
C PRO A 101 -6.27 8.18 -4.72
N PHE A 102 -6.94 9.20 -5.25
CA PHE A 102 -6.61 9.80 -6.54
C PHE A 102 -5.23 10.45 -6.54
N LEU A 103 -4.95 11.32 -5.57
CA LEU A 103 -3.64 11.95 -5.41
C LEU A 103 -2.53 10.91 -5.21
N SER A 104 -2.82 9.84 -4.49
CA SER A 104 -1.87 8.75 -4.27
C SER A 104 -1.55 7.99 -5.56
N ALA A 105 -2.55 7.73 -6.39
CA ALA A 105 -2.37 7.11 -7.69
C ALA A 105 -1.57 8.00 -8.65
N LEU A 106 -1.81 9.31 -8.64
CA LEU A 106 -1.04 10.27 -9.43
C LEU A 106 0.42 10.32 -8.99
N LEU A 107 0.68 10.53 -7.70
CA LEU A 107 2.04 10.52 -7.14
C LEU A 107 2.74 9.19 -7.39
N GLY A 108 2.00 8.08 -7.31
CA GLY A 108 2.48 6.74 -7.62
C GLY A 108 3.09 6.63 -9.02
N LEU A 109 2.48 7.24 -10.05
CA LEU A 109 3.03 7.24 -11.42
C LEU A 109 4.42 7.87 -11.49
N PHE A 110 4.59 9.05 -10.89
CA PHE A 110 5.86 9.78 -10.92
C PHE A 110 6.95 9.06 -10.10
N LEU A 111 6.60 8.59 -8.90
CA LEU A 111 7.56 7.90 -8.04
C LEU A 111 7.91 6.52 -8.59
N TYR A 112 6.99 5.83 -9.24
CA TYR A 112 7.27 4.55 -9.89
C TYR A 112 8.25 4.72 -11.05
N TYR A 113 8.09 5.76 -11.89
CA TYR A 113 9.09 6.10 -12.91
C TYR A 113 10.47 6.37 -12.30
N ARG A 114 10.53 7.15 -11.21
CA ARG A 114 11.79 7.40 -10.48
C ARG A 114 12.42 6.11 -9.97
N LEU A 115 11.62 5.20 -9.40
CA LEU A 115 12.09 3.89 -8.93
C LEU A 115 12.66 3.06 -10.08
N LEU A 116 11.93 2.97 -11.20
CA LEU A 116 12.35 2.19 -12.36
C LEU A 116 13.69 2.66 -12.94
N LYS A 117 13.95 3.98 -12.96
CA LYS A 117 15.25 4.53 -13.39
C LYS A 117 16.42 4.09 -12.53
N ASN A 118 16.18 3.80 -11.25
CA ASN A 118 17.24 3.41 -10.32
C ASN A 118 17.52 1.91 -10.36
N VAL A 119 16.53 1.10 -10.73
CA VAL A 119 16.57 -0.37 -10.62
C VAL A 119 16.73 -1.06 -11.98
N THR A 120 16.30 -0.44 -13.08
CA THR A 120 16.23 -1.09 -14.39
C THR A 120 16.81 -0.24 -15.52
N SER A 121 16.99 -0.85 -16.70
CA SER A 121 17.34 -0.10 -17.92
C SER A 121 16.16 0.74 -18.42
N LEU A 122 16.43 1.86 -19.09
CA LEU A 122 15.38 2.79 -19.54
C LEU A 122 14.32 2.16 -20.46
N ARG A 123 14.66 1.11 -21.22
CA ARG A 123 13.69 0.38 -22.06
C ARG A 123 12.71 -0.44 -21.23
N VAL A 124 13.22 -1.13 -20.22
CA VAL A 124 12.41 -1.92 -19.27
C VAL A 124 11.56 -0.96 -18.45
N ALA A 125 12.13 0.17 -18.02
CA ALA A 125 11.39 1.22 -17.33
C ALA A 125 10.19 1.73 -18.15
N ALA A 126 10.38 2.03 -19.45
CA ALA A 126 9.29 2.47 -20.31
C ALA A 126 8.18 1.41 -20.43
N LEU A 127 8.54 0.14 -20.60
CA LEU A 127 7.57 -0.96 -20.69
C LEU A 127 6.81 -1.15 -19.37
N SER A 128 7.52 -1.25 -18.24
CA SER A 128 6.91 -1.38 -16.91
C SER A 128 6.02 -0.20 -16.56
N LEU A 129 6.41 1.01 -16.95
CA LEU A 129 5.63 2.22 -16.76
C LEU A 129 4.36 2.21 -17.62
N ALA A 130 4.41 1.72 -18.86
CA ALA A 130 3.23 1.56 -19.69
C ALA A 130 2.22 0.60 -19.04
N PHE A 131 2.67 -0.56 -18.55
CA PHE A 131 1.80 -1.47 -17.80
C PHE A 131 1.19 -0.80 -16.57
N PHE A 132 1.98 -0.09 -15.78
CA PHE A 132 1.48 0.59 -14.58
C PHE A 132 0.51 1.74 -14.91
N ALA A 133 0.77 2.48 -15.99
CA ALA A 133 -0.07 3.59 -16.44
C ALA A 133 -1.45 3.12 -16.92
N PHE A 134 -1.54 1.97 -17.58
CA PHE A 134 -2.77 1.49 -18.21
C PHE A 134 -3.39 0.24 -17.57
N CYS A 135 -2.84 -0.25 -16.46
CA CYS A 135 -3.41 -1.37 -15.71
C CYS A 135 -4.81 -1.00 -15.18
N GLY A 136 -5.84 -1.71 -15.65
CA GLY A 136 -7.25 -1.44 -15.31
C GLY A 136 -7.51 -1.30 -13.81
N PRO A 137 -7.09 -2.26 -12.97
CA PRO A 137 -7.22 -2.16 -11.51
C PRO A 137 -6.57 -0.90 -10.91
N LEU A 138 -5.36 -0.51 -11.36
CA LEU A 138 -4.67 0.69 -10.84
C LEU A 138 -5.34 2.00 -11.27
N VAL A 139 -6.07 1.99 -12.38
CA VAL A 139 -6.88 3.12 -12.81
C VAL A 139 -8.20 3.15 -12.02
N TYR A 140 -8.86 1.99 -11.88
CA TYR A 140 -10.12 1.85 -11.17
C TYR A 140 -9.99 2.28 -9.68
N TYR A 141 -8.99 1.74 -8.97
CA TYR A 141 -8.76 2.07 -7.57
C TYR A 141 -8.22 3.49 -7.34
N ALA A 142 -7.91 4.26 -8.40
CA ALA A 142 -7.58 5.67 -8.26
C ALA A 142 -8.81 6.52 -7.93
N ALA A 143 -10.02 6.05 -8.25
CA ALA A 143 -11.28 6.74 -8.00
C ALA A 143 -12.23 5.88 -7.15
N GLU A 144 -11.68 5.22 -6.13
CA GLU A 144 -12.45 4.44 -5.16
C GLU A 144 -12.01 4.80 -3.73
N LEU A 145 -12.97 4.98 -2.82
CA LEU A 145 -12.77 5.32 -1.41
C LEU A 145 -12.24 4.10 -0.65
N LYS A 146 -11.01 3.70 -0.99
CA LYS A 146 -10.32 2.53 -0.45
C LYS A 146 -8.83 2.82 -0.36
N PRO A 147 -8.10 2.15 0.56
CA PRO A 147 -6.68 2.40 0.77
C PRO A 147 -5.77 1.83 -0.34
N TYR A 148 -6.29 1.15 -1.36
CA TYR A 148 -5.48 0.43 -2.35
C TYR A 148 -4.47 1.32 -3.09
N SER A 149 -4.89 2.52 -3.52
CA SER A 149 -3.98 3.45 -4.21
C SER A 149 -2.91 4.03 -3.26
N THR A 150 -3.26 4.26 -2.00
CA THR A 150 -2.30 4.62 -0.94
C THR A 150 -1.35 3.47 -0.62
N ASP A 151 -1.80 2.20 -0.64
CA ASP A 151 -0.96 1.02 -0.43
C ASP A 151 0.12 0.91 -1.52
N VAL A 152 -0.27 1.12 -2.78
CA VAL A 152 0.65 1.11 -3.93
C VAL A 152 1.69 2.23 -3.79
N LEU A 153 1.26 3.45 -3.44
CA LEU A 153 2.17 4.57 -3.20
C LEU A 153 3.14 4.25 -2.04
N ALA A 154 2.63 3.71 -0.94
CA ALA A 154 3.43 3.34 0.22
C ALA A 154 4.48 2.29 -0.12
N ALA A 155 4.11 1.27 -0.90
CA ALA A 155 5.05 0.27 -1.40
C ALA A 155 6.16 0.91 -2.24
N ILE A 156 5.83 1.80 -3.17
CA ILE A 156 6.82 2.51 -4.01
C ILE A 156 7.77 3.35 -3.15
N VAL A 157 7.24 4.08 -2.16
CA VAL A 157 8.04 4.90 -1.24
C VAL A 157 8.99 4.02 -0.41
N LEU A 158 8.52 2.89 0.10
CA LEU A 158 9.36 1.93 0.82
C LEU A 158 10.48 1.37 -0.05
N TYR A 159 10.18 1.00 -1.30
CA TYR A 159 11.20 0.54 -2.24
C TYR A 159 12.23 1.63 -2.55
N LEU A 160 11.82 2.88 -2.72
CA LEU A 160 12.73 4.02 -2.91
C LEU A 160 13.62 4.26 -1.68
N ALA A 161 13.05 4.17 -0.47
CA ALA A 161 13.80 4.31 0.77
C ALA A 161 14.81 3.16 0.96
N PHE A 162 14.41 1.93 0.63
CA PHE A 162 15.31 0.77 0.64
C PHE A 162 16.44 0.91 -0.38
N GLU A 163 16.14 1.41 -1.59
CA GLU A 163 17.13 1.65 -2.64
C GLU A 163 18.20 2.65 -2.20
N ARG A 164 17.80 3.67 -1.44
CA ARG A 164 18.69 4.66 -0.83
C ARG A 164 19.63 4.02 0.21
N ILE A 165 19.10 3.22 1.14
CA ILE A 165 19.92 2.50 2.13
C ILE A 165 20.92 1.58 1.42
N ARG A 166 20.45 0.82 0.42
CA ARG A 166 21.30 -0.11 -0.34
C ARG A 166 22.49 0.61 -1.01
N LYS A 167 22.32 1.86 -1.45
CA LYS A 167 23.38 2.67 -2.06
C LYS A 167 24.32 3.32 -1.04
N ASN A 168 23.77 3.85 0.06
CA ASN A 168 24.54 4.63 1.04
C ASN A 168 25.14 3.76 2.15
N GLY A 169 24.73 2.49 2.26
CA GLY A 169 25.07 1.60 3.36
C GLY A 169 24.02 1.62 4.48
N PHE A 170 24.06 0.60 5.33
CA PHE A 170 23.17 0.45 6.48
C PHE A 170 23.66 1.28 7.68
N ASP A 171 23.71 2.59 7.51
CA ASP A 171 24.03 3.50 8.61
C ASP A 171 22.85 3.60 9.60
N PHE A 172 23.15 3.98 10.84
CA PHE A 172 22.16 4.10 11.91
C PHE A 172 21.07 5.13 11.57
N TYR A 173 21.47 6.25 10.95
CA TYR A 173 20.53 7.29 10.54
C TYR A 173 19.58 6.82 9.43
N GLU A 174 20.12 6.23 8.37
CA GLU A 174 19.33 5.75 7.23
C GLU A 174 18.37 4.61 7.64
N THR A 175 18.81 3.74 8.57
CA THR A 175 17.97 2.68 9.14
C THR A 175 16.83 3.25 10.00
N ARG A 176 17.10 4.25 10.84
CA ARG A 176 16.04 4.95 11.62
C ARG A 176 15.05 5.66 10.71
N LEU A 177 15.53 6.38 9.70
CA LEU A 177 14.68 7.09 8.75
C LEU A 177 13.76 6.11 8.00
N PHE A 178 14.31 4.98 7.54
CA PHE A 178 13.50 3.93 6.92
C PHE A 178 12.47 3.34 7.87
N GLY A 179 12.85 3.06 9.12
CA GLY A 179 11.95 2.59 10.16
C GLY A 179 10.81 3.58 10.45
N LEU A 180 11.10 4.88 10.49
CA LEU A 180 10.09 5.93 10.66
C LEU A 180 9.14 6.01 9.47
N ILE A 181 9.66 6.00 8.25
CA ILE A 181 8.86 6.00 7.01
C ILE A 181 7.93 4.77 7.00
N ALA A 182 8.47 3.58 7.26
CA ALA A 182 7.68 2.36 7.33
C ALA A 182 6.64 2.40 8.45
N GLY A 183 7.04 2.90 9.63
CA GLY A 183 6.17 3.10 10.78
C GLY A 183 4.96 3.95 10.44
N VAL A 184 5.14 5.10 9.80
CA VAL A 184 4.04 5.99 9.39
C VAL A 184 3.18 5.35 8.28
N LEU A 185 3.81 4.74 7.27
CA LEU A 185 3.09 4.15 6.15
C LEU A 185 2.21 2.95 6.54
N LEU A 186 2.55 2.22 7.61
CA LEU A 186 1.70 1.17 8.18
C LEU A 186 0.31 1.69 8.55
N TRP A 187 0.21 2.92 9.06
CA TRP A 187 -1.08 3.50 9.45
C TRP A 187 -1.91 4.02 8.27
N PHE A 188 -1.32 4.09 7.07
CA PHE A 188 -2.02 4.32 5.80
C PHE A 188 -2.46 3.02 5.12
N SER A 189 -1.92 1.86 5.51
CA SER A 189 -2.03 0.61 4.75
C SER A 189 -2.06 -0.65 5.62
N PHE A 190 -3.14 -1.45 5.53
CA PHE A 190 -3.17 -2.76 6.20
C PHE A 190 -2.23 -3.78 5.57
N CYS A 191 -1.97 -3.70 4.26
CA CYS A 191 -1.18 -4.70 3.53
C CYS A 191 0.29 -4.76 4.00
N ILE A 192 0.83 -3.65 4.52
CA ILE A 192 2.22 -3.62 5.04
C ILE A 192 2.32 -4.35 6.40
N HIS A 193 1.25 -4.40 7.20
CA HIS A 193 1.25 -5.13 8.47
C HIS A 193 1.51 -6.63 8.28
N VAL A 194 0.90 -7.25 7.25
CA VAL A 194 1.03 -8.70 7.01
C VAL A 194 2.45 -9.08 6.60
N HIS A 195 3.09 -8.28 5.73
CA HIS A 195 4.44 -8.59 5.27
C HIS A 195 5.49 -8.37 6.37
N TYR A 196 5.33 -7.32 7.18
CA TYR A 196 6.23 -7.04 8.29
C TYR A 196 6.07 -8.07 9.43
N PHE A 197 4.84 -8.42 9.80
CA PHE A 197 4.56 -9.39 10.87
C PHE A 197 5.04 -10.80 10.50
N ARG A 198 4.83 -11.24 9.26
CA ARG A 198 5.33 -12.54 8.76
C ARG A 198 6.85 -12.60 8.74
N HIS A 199 7.52 -11.51 8.36
CA HIS A 199 8.99 -11.49 8.36
C HIS A 199 9.57 -11.45 9.78
N PHE A 200 8.90 -10.76 10.72
CA PHE A 200 9.32 -10.62 12.11
C PHE A 200 9.15 -11.92 12.92
N THR A 201 7.99 -12.59 12.80
CA THR A 201 7.69 -13.87 13.49
C THR A 201 8.58 -15.03 13.04
N ILE A 202 8.89 -15.15 11.74
CA ILE A 202 9.78 -16.20 11.22
C ILE A 202 11.22 -16.06 11.79
N ARG A 203 11.67 -14.83 12.07
CA ARG A 203 13.00 -14.57 12.63
C ARG A 203 13.10 -14.81 14.14
N HIS A 204 12.02 -14.64 14.89
CA HIS A 204 12.01 -14.77 16.34
C HIS A 204 11.38 -16.07 16.86
N CYS A 205 10.85 -16.94 15.98
CA CYS A 205 10.34 -18.25 16.38
C CYS A 205 11.50 -19.17 16.84
N PRO A 206 11.47 -19.67 18.10
CA PRO A 206 12.45 -20.64 18.60
C PRO A 206 12.49 -21.89 17.72
N LYS A 207 13.67 -22.49 17.52
CA LYS A 207 13.87 -23.62 16.60
C LYS A 207 12.94 -24.82 16.86
N SER A 208 12.37 -24.95 18.07
CA SER A 208 11.44 -26.02 18.47
C SER A 208 10.03 -25.90 17.84
N GLY A 209 9.55 -24.69 17.52
CA GLY A 209 8.18 -24.47 16.99
C GLY A 209 8.08 -24.43 15.45
N LYS A 210 9.21 -24.42 14.73
CA LYS A 210 9.22 -24.22 13.26
C LYS A 210 8.54 -25.33 12.46
N LYS A 211 8.44 -26.54 13.01
CA LYS A 211 7.80 -27.69 12.33
C LYS A 211 6.27 -27.69 12.46
N GLU A 212 5.71 -27.21 13.57
CA GLU A 212 4.26 -27.11 13.77
C GLU A 212 3.68 -25.90 13.00
N TYR A 213 4.39 -24.76 13.01
CA TYR A 213 4.01 -23.58 12.23
C TYR A 213 3.97 -23.82 10.71
N HIS A 214 4.87 -24.66 10.19
CA HIS A 214 4.86 -24.99 8.76
C HIS A 214 3.64 -25.83 8.37
N LYS A 215 3.11 -26.65 9.29
CA LYS A 215 1.92 -27.49 9.05
C LYS A 215 0.62 -26.68 9.11
N SER A 216 0.51 -25.71 10.02
CA SER A 216 -0.65 -24.81 10.08
C SER A 216 -0.69 -23.83 8.91
N ALA A 217 0.46 -23.28 8.49
CA ALA A 217 0.55 -22.38 7.34
C ALA A 217 0.27 -23.04 5.98
N LEU A 218 0.34 -24.37 5.90
CA LEU A 218 -0.04 -25.16 4.72
C LEU A 218 -1.53 -25.48 4.66
N PHE A 219 -2.22 -25.46 5.81
CA PHE A 219 -3.66 -25.77 5.90
C PHE A 219 -4.56 -24.54 5.75
N ASP A 220 -4.02 -23.33 5.91
CA ASP A 220 -4.81 -22.10 5.91
C ASP A 220 -4.67 -21.33 4.58
N GLY A 221 -5.00 -22.02 3.48
CA GLY A 221 -5.00 -21.50 2.11
C GLY A 221 -6.13 -20.54 1.78
N SER A 222 -6.87 -20.06 2.79
CA SER A 222 -7.99 -19.13 2.62
C SER A 222 -7.60 -17.73 3.08
N ILE A 223 -7.53 -16.83 2.10
CA ILE A 223 -7.44 -15.36 2.22
C ILE A 223 -8.58 -14.72 3.06
N PHE A 224 -9.39 -15.50 3.76
CA PHE A 224 -10.71 -15.09 4.23
C PHE A 224 -10.97 -15.13 5.75
N ASP A 225 -10.05 -15.61 6.60
CA ASP A 225 -10.30 -15.63 8.05
C ASP A 225 -9.39 -14.65 8.81
N MET A 226 -9.72 -13.35 8.69
CA MET A 226 -9.09 -12.24 9.40
C MET A 226 -9.50 -12.17 10.88
N ASP A 227 -10.54 -12.91 11.31
CA ASP A 227 -11.08 -12.82 12.68
C ASP A 227 -10.28 -13.66 13.67
N HIS A 228 -9.80 -14.84 13.27
CA HIS A 228 -9.10 -15.76 14.18
C HIS A 228 -7.70 -15.26 14.58
N ILE A 229 -7.00 -14.57 13.68
CA ILE A 229 -5.65 -14.04 13.95
C ILE A 229 -5.71 -12.87 14.94
N PHE A 230 -6.77 -12.04 14.87
CA PHE A 230 -6.95 -10.93 15.79
C PHE A 230 -7.40 -11.41 17.19
N TYR A 231 -8.25 -12.44 17.27
CA TYR A 231 -8.64 -13.02 18.56
C TYR A 231 -7.46 -13.66 19.31
N CYS A 232 -6.56 -14.37 18.62
CA CYS A 232 -5.33 -14.87 19.26
C CYS A 232 -4.40 -13.74 19.76
N SER A 233 -4.41 -12.57 19.11
CA SER A 233 -3.53 -11.46 19.47
C SER A 233 -3.90 -10.71 20.76
N LEU A 234 -5.12 -10.92 21.29
CA LEU A 234 -5.57 -10.35 22.57
C LEU A 234 -5.53 -11.33 23.74
N TRP A 235 -5.40 -12.65 23.49
CA TRP A 235 -5.52 -13.67 24.53
C TRP A 235 -4.20 -14.27 25.04
N ASP A 236 -3.08 -14.12 24.32
CA ASP A 236 -1.87 -14.91 24.59
C ASP A 236 -0.79 -14.26 25.48
N PHE A 237 -1.09 -13.15 26.17
CA PHE A 237 -0.14 -12.57 27.14
C PHE A 237 -0.39 -12.93 28.61
N SER A 238 -1.45 -13.68 28.94
CA SER A 238 -1.81 -13.99 30.34
C SER A 238 -1.91 -15.48 30.70
N ALA A 239 -1.67 -16.42 29.78
CA ALA A 239 -1.94 -17.85 30.04
C ALA A 239 -0.79 -18.80 29.66
N ALA A 240 0.46 -18.37 29.80
CA ALA A 240 1.63 -19.18 29.43
C ALA A 240 1.85 -20.44 30.30
N ASP A 241 1.17 -20.61 31.44
CA ASP A 241 1.48 -21.67 32.39
C ASP A 241 0.47 -22.83 32.46
N ASP A 242 -0.63 -22.86 31.69
CA ASP A 242 -1.61 -23.95 31.82
C ASP A 242 -2.33 -24.33 30.50
N CYS A 243 -1.58 -24.85 29.52
CA CYS A 243 -2.14 -25.49 28.33
C CYS A 243 -2.20 -27.02 28.48
N LYS A 244 -3.31 -27.54 29.02
CA LYS A 244 -3.83 -28.86 28.63
C LYS A 244 -5.02 -28.66 27.67
N PRO A 245 -5.02 -29.24 26.47
CA PRO A 245 -6.09 -29.03 25.50
C PRO A 245 -7.39 -29.68 26.00
N ARG A 246 -8.40 -28.86 26.29
CA ARG A 246 -9.77 -29.32 26.51
C ARG A 246 -10.53 -29.21 25.19
N PHE A 247 -10.60 -30.29 24.44
CA PHE A 247 -11.39 -30.39 23.21
C PHE A 247 -12.88 -30.22 23.56
N VAL A 248 -13.47 -29.09 23.19
CA VAL A 248 -14.93 -28.92 23.16
C VAL A 248 -15.41 -29.44 21.82
N LYS A 249 -16.07 -30.61 21.83
CA LYS A 249 -16.81 -31.12 20.67
C LYS A 249 -18.05 -30.26 20.47
N TYR A 250 -18.12 -29.54 19.36
CA TYR A 250 -19.41 -29.05 18.86
C TYR A 250 -20.06 -30.18 18.04
N VAL A 251 -21.22 -30.63 18.52
CA VAL A 251 -22.17 -31.50 17.81
C VAL A 251 -23.24 -30.57 17.23
N GLY A 252 -23.59 -30.77 15.96
CA GLY A 252 -24.65 -30.06 15.25
C GLY A 252 -24.33 -29.93 13.77
#